data_AF-A0A938I5A8-F1
#
_entry.id   AF-A0A938I5A8-F1
#
_cell.length_a   1.000
_cell.length_b   1.000
_cell.length_c   1.000
_cell.angle_alpha   90.00
_cell.angle_beta   90.00
_cell.angle_gamma   90.00
#
_symmetry.space_group_name_H-M   'P 1'
#
loop_
_entity.id
_entity.type
_entity.pdbx_description
1 polymer ?
#
loop_
_entity_poly.entity_id
_entity_poly.type
_entity_poly.pdbx_seq_one_letter_code
_entity_poly.pdbx_strand_id
1 'polypeptide(L)'
;MPLIDHPSGNYRFLPGIAPYSCGVVSSPGFEIVHVTLQRPVAYHEGFETLAAFLAAEGRPKTALCAIELRSPRPFSFSGFAEFNAGYAAILQRWGVFVDGVNPVARTNVAPVINPPAEPVLSGFSFARPCCGNSLPTFVVAGAGELPEGILSREGIVALGDTSPAGLAIKARFVMDLMETRLQGLGANWAQVSTVNVYTAHSLTPLLPEILLGRIGPASMHGSTWHFSRPPIAEIEYEMDVRGTRTELRHD
;
A
#
# COMPACT_ATOMS: atom_id res chain seq x y z
N MET A 1 6.45 -2.50 -16.89
CA MET A 1 7.62 -1.62 -16.61
C MET A 1 8.65 -2.44 -15.87
N PRO A 2 9.97 -2.23 -16.09
CA PRO A 2 11.00 -2.98 -15.36
C PRO A 2 11.06 -2.55 -13.90
N LEU A 3 11.55 -3.45 -13.05
CA LEU A 3 11.94 -3.11 -11.68
C LEU A 3 13.16 -2.20 -11.67
N ILE A 4 13.19 -1.26 -10.72
CA ILE A 4 14.31 -0.34 -10.50
C ILE A 4 14.94 -0.66 -9.14
N ASP A 5 16.27 -0.81 -9.11
CA ASP A 5 17.03 -0.98 -7.87
C ASP A 5 17.13 0.34 -7.11
N HIS A 6 16.81 0.32 -5.80
CA HIS A 6 17.11 1.45 -4.94
C HIS A 6 18.60 1.41 -4.54
N PRO A 7 19.42 2.44 -4.88
CA PRO A 7 20.88 2.37 -4.78
C PRO A 7 21.42 2.13 -3.36
N SER A 8 20.71 2.59 -2.34
CA SER A 8 21.08 2.41 -0.92
C SER A 8 19.96 1.79 -0.07
N GLY A 9 18.84 1.43 -0.67
CA GLY A 9 17.61 1.05 0.03
C GLY A 9 17.54 -0.43 0.33
N ASN A 10 18.22 -1.25 -0.48
CA ASN A 10 18.25 -2.71 -0.40
C ASN A 10 16.91 -3.38 -0.73
N TYR A 11 16.18 -2.75 -1.65
CA TYR A 11 14.99 -3.28 -2.29
C TYR A 11 14.94 -2.80 -3.75
N ARG A 12 14.08 -3.43 -4.53
CA ARG A 12 13.69 -3.00 -5.87
C ARG A 12 12.24 -2.55 -5.83
N PHE A 13 11.86 -1.62 -6.71
CA PHE A 13 10.50 -1.13 -6.79
C PHE A 13 9.96 -1.16 -8.21
N LEU A 14 8.65 -1.36 -8.32
CA LEU A 14 7.91 -1.24 -9.57
C LEU A 14 7.37 0.19 -9.66
N PRO A 15 7.82 1.03 -10.61
CA PRO A 15 7.36 2.41 -10.70
C PRO A 15 5.84 2.50 -10.87
N GLY A 16 5.27 3.55 -10.28
CA GLY A 16 3.84 3.86 -10.35
C GLY A 16 3.61 5.32 -10.71
N ILE A 17 2.68 5.96 -10.01
CA ILE A 17 2.35 7.37 -10.16
C ILE A 17 3.19 8.25 -9.23
N ALA A 18 3.21 9.58 -9.45
CA ALA A 18 4.02 10.50 -8.65
C ALA A 18 3.89 10.32 -7.12
N PRO A 19 2.69 10.04 -6.55
CA PRO A 19 2.54 9.82 -5.11
C PRO A 19 3.14 8.53 -4.54
N TYR A 20 3.32 7.46 -5.33
CA TYR A 20 3.81 6.16 -4.83
C TYR A 20 4.22 5.20 -5.96
N SER A 21 5.09 4.24 -5.63
CA SER A 21 5.37 3.08 -6.50
C SER A 21 4.24 2.05 -6.44
N CYS A 22 4.09 1.24 -7.49
CA CYS A 22 3.11 0.14 -7.50
C CYS A 22 3.41 -0.93 -6.43
N GLY A 23 4.67 -1.02 -6.01
CA GLY A 23 5.11 -1.94 -4.99
C GLY A 23 6.62 -2.07 -4.92
N VAL A 24 7.07 -2.85 -3.95
CA VAL A 24 8.47 -3.03 -3.56
C VAL A 24 8.73 -4.49 -3.24
N VAL A 25 9.93 -4.98 -3.59
CA VAL A 25 10.39 -6.34 -3.31
C VAL A 25 11.82 -6.32 -2.78
N SER A 26 12.14 -7.13 -1.79
CA SER A 26 13.47 -7.15 -1.18
C SER A 26 14.57 -7.53 -2.18
N SER A 27 15.76 -6.95 -1.98
CA SER A 27 16.97 -7.39 -2.66
C SER A 27 17.52 -8.67 -1.99
N PRO A 28 18.34 -9.47 -2.69
CA PRO A 28 18.97 -10.65 -2.10
C PRO A 28 19.72 -10.32 -0.79
N GLY A 29 19.51 -11.14 0.25
CA GLY A 29 20.08 -10.90 1.59
C GLY A 29 19.29 -9.95 2.47
N PHE A 30 18.14 -9.46 2.00
CA PHE A 30 17.25 -8.55 2.76
C PHE A 30 15.82 -9.09 2.81
N GLU A 31 15.10 -8.68 3.86
CA GLU A 31 13.65 -8.79 3.97
C GLU A 31 13.03 -7.40 4.10
N ILE A 32 11.76 -7.28 3.70
CA ILE A 32 10.88 -6.16 4.00
C ILE A 32 10.08 -6.55 5.24
N VAL A 33 10.23 -5.75 6.29
CA VAL A 33 9.51 -5.89 7.56
C VAL A 33 8.35 -4.92 7.56
N HIS A 34 7.18 -5.37 8.00
CA HIS A 34 6.04 -4.50 8.27
C HIS A 34 6.03 -4.07 9.74
N VAL A 35 5.73 -2.80 9.99
CA VAL A 35 5.58 -2.22 11.32
C VAL A 35 4.22 -1.54 11.41
N THR A 36 3.42 -1.96 12.38
CA THR A 36 2.15 -1.29 12.74
C THR A 36 2.34 -0.40 13.95
N LEU A 37 1.88 0.85 13.88
CA LEU A 37 1.84 1.73 15.05
C LEU A 37 0.63 1.37 15.92
N GLN A 38 0.85 1.10 17.19
CA GLN A 38 -0.19 0.79 18.17
C GLN A 38 -1.12 1.99 18.37
N ARG A 39 -0.56 3.21 18.35
CA ARG A 39 -1.31 4.47 18.33
C ARG A 39 -0.88 5.29 17.12
N PRO A 40 -1.74 5.43 16.09
CA PRO A 40 -1.47 6.30 14.97
C PRO A 40 -1.25 7.75 15.43
N VAL A 41 -0.21 8.38 14.92
CA VAL A 41 0.15 9.79 15.19
C VAL A 41 0.03 10.63 13.93
N ALA A 42 -0.11 11.95 14.07
CA ALA A 42 -0.15 12.87 12.94
C ALA A 42 1.03 12.60 12.00
N TYR A 43 0.78 12.49 10.69
CA TYR A 43 1.75 11.82 9.82
C TYR A 43 3.11 12.53 9.76
N HIS A 44 3.16 13.85 9.99
CA HIS A 44 4.41 14.60 10.09
C HIS A 44 5.26 14.14 11.29
N GLU A 45 4.66 14.00 12.47
CA GLU A 45 5.30 13.40 13.65
C GLU A 45 5.61 11.92 13.42
N GLY A 46 4.73 11.22 12.69
CA GLY A 46 4.94 9.84 12.27
C GLY A 46 6.20 9.65 11.44
N PHE A 47 6.54 10.60 10.56
CA PHE A 47 7.80 10.55 9.81
C PHE A 47 9.03 10.69 10.72
N GLU A 48 8.96 11.51 11.77
CA GLU A 48 10.06 11.62 12.75
C GLU A 48 10.19 10.32 13.58
N THR A 49 9.05 9.73 13.99
CA THR A 49 9.02 8.43 14.68
C THR A 49 9.61 7.32 13.81
N LEU A 50 9.21 7.26 12.54
CA LEU A 50 9.73 6.32 11.55
C LEU A 50 11.24 6.51 11.35
N ALA A 51 11.72 7.75 11.23
CA ALA A 51 13.15 8.03 11.08
C ALA A 51 13.96 7.55 12.29
N ALA A 52 13.45 7.80 13.50
CA ALA A 52 14.08 7.33 14.73
C ALA A 52 14.09 5.79 14.81
N PHE A 53 12.98 5.14 14.42
CA PHE A 53 12.89 3.69 14.35
C PHE A 53 13.93 3.10 13.39
N LEU A 54 14.04 3.64 12.17
CA LEU A 54 15.04 3.18 11.20
C LEU A 54 16.46 3.37 11.73
N ALA A 55 16.75 4.50 12.37
CA ALA A 55 18.06 4.74 12.96
C ALA A 55 18.39 3.73 14.07
N ALA A 56 17.42 3.37 14.91
CA ALA A 56 17.58 2.35 15.95
C ALA A 56 17.85 0.95 15.37
N GLU A 57 17.24 0.63 14.23
CA GLU A 57 17.50 -0.60 13.45
C GLU A 57 18.82 -0.53 12.64
N GLY A 58 19.58 0.57 12.73
CA GLY A 58 20.81 0.77 11.95
C GLY A 58 20.55 0.91 10.46
N ARG A 59 19.36 1.40 10.06
CA ARG A 59 18.92 1.53 8.67
C ARG A 59 18.84 3.00 8.25
N PRO A 60 19.24 3.34 7.01
CA PRO A 60 19.05 4.68 6.48
C PRO A 60 17.57 4.94 6.16
N LYS A 61 17.17 6.21 6.08
CA LYS A 61 15.84 6.64 5.62
C LYS A 61 15.48 6.07 4.24
N THR A 62 16.47 5.86 3.39
CA THR A 62 16.33 5.23 2.07
C THR A 62 15.94 3.76 2.12
N ALA A 63 15.97 3.10 3.29
CA ALA A 63 15.46 1.75 3.45
C ALA A 63 13.92 1.69 3.60
N LEU A 64 13.24 2.84 3.62
CA LEU A 64 11.78 2.93 3.64
C LEU A 64 11.18 2.35 2.35
N CYS A 65 10.35 1.32 2.49
CA CYS A 65 9.75 0.59 1.39
C CYS A 65 8.28 0.96 1.18
N ALA A 66 7.50 1.14 2.26
CA ALA A 66 6.09 1.46 2.17
C ALA A 66 5.58 2.31 3.35
N ILE A 67 4.50 3.05 3.13
CA ILE A 67 3.79 3.82 4.16
C ILE A 67 2.29 3.53 4.11
N GLU A 68 1.68 3.41 5.29
CA GLU A 68 0.23 3.32 5.46
C GLU A 68 -0.31 4.54 6.20
N LEU A 69 -1.22 5.27 5.57
CA LEU A 69 -1.87 6.44 6.13
C LEU A 69 -3.35 6.18 6.38
N ARG A 70 -3.89 6.87 7.38
CA ARG A 70 -5.33 6.99 7.59
C ARG A 70 -5.71 8.46 7.56
N SER A 71 -6.61 8.84 6.66
CA SER A 71 -7.05 10.23 6.50
C SER A 71 -8.43 10.47 7.13
N PRO A 72 -8.79 11.72 7.48
CA PRO A 72 -10.08 12.01 8.11
C PRO A 72 -11.29 11.70 7.20
N ARG A 73 -11.10 11.85 5.89
CA ARG A 73 -12.11 11.66 4.85
C ARG A 73 -11.44 11.47 3.49
N PRO A 74 -12.14 10.92 2.49
CA PRO A 74 -11.66 10.95 1.11
C PRO A 74 -11.46 12.39 0.61
N PHE A 75 -10.47 12.57 -0.25
CA PHE A 75 -10.11 13.82 -0.90
C PHE A 75 -10.85 13.98 -2.24
N SER A 76 -10.96 15.22 -2.72
CA SER A 76 -11.14 15.45 -4.15
C SER A 76 -9.83 15.11 -4.89
N PHE A 77 -9.87 14.95 -6.22
CA PHE A 77 -8.65 14.77 -7.01
C PHE A 77 -7.63 15.91 -6.81
N SER A 78 -8.09 17.16 -6.76
CA SER A 78 -7.21 18.32 -6.49
C SER A 78 -6.63 18.31 -5.08
N GLY A 79 -7.46 18.03 -4.07
CA GLY A 79 -7.00 17.93 -2.68
C GLY A 79 -6.04 16.76 -2.46
N PHE A 80 -6.24 15.65 -3.19
CA PHE A 80 -5.32 14.52 -3.20
C PHE A 80 -3.97 14.91 -3.81
N ALA A 81 -3.98 15.65 -4.92
CA ALA A 81 -2.74 16.16 -5.54
C ALA A 81 -1.97 17.10 -4.60
N GLU A 82 -2.67 18.04 -3.95
CA GLU A 82 -2.08 18.96 -2.96
C GLU A 82 -1.47 18.20 -1.77
N PHE A 83 -2.24 17.27 -1.19
CA PHE A 83 -1.75 16.40 -0.11
C PHE A 83 -0.49 15.62 -0.53
N ASN A 84 -0.51 15.05 -1.72
CA ASN A 84 0.61 14.26 -2.25
C ASN A 84 1.86 15.11 -2.51
N ALA A 85 1.72 16.39 -2.85
CA ALA A 85 2.86 17.30 -3.02
C ALA A 85 3.60 17.51 -1.69
N GLY A 86 2.88 17.73 -0.59
CA GLY A 86 3.46 17.84 0.74
C GLY A 86 4.16 16.56 1.20
N TYR A 87 3.51 15.41 1.00
CA TYR A 87 4.09 14.09 1.26
C TYR A 87 5.37 13.83 0.44
N ALA A 88 5.34 14.07 -0.88
CA ALA A 88 6.48 13.86 -1.76
C ALA A 88 7.67 14.74 -1.37
N ALA A 89 7.42 15.99 -0.95
CA ALA A 89 8.46 16.89 -0.47
C ALA A 89 9.21 16.34 0.75
N ILE A 90 8.55 15.60 1.66
CA ILE A 90 9.22 14.95 2.79
C ILE A 90 10.20 13.88 2.28
N LEU A 91 9.72 12.97 1.42
CA LEU A 91 10.53 11.89 0.85
C LEU A 91 11.71 12.40 0.01
N GLN A 92 11.51 13.49 -0.73
CA GLN A 92 12.58 14.17 -1.48
C GLN A 92 13.63 14.76 -0.53
N ARG A 93 13.23 15.44 0.56
CA ARG A 93 14.17 15.94 1.59
C ARG A 93 14.95 14.81 2.25
N TRP A 94 14.37 13.61 2.35
CA TRP A 94 15.04 12.43 2.88
C TRP A 94 15.98 11.75 1.87
N GLY A 95 16.01 12.21 0.61
CA GLY A 95 16.83 11.60 -0.44
C GLY A 95 16.36 10.21 -0.86
N VAL A 96 15.07 9.91 -0.69
CA VAL A 96 14.49 8.59 -1.00
C VAL A 96 14.21 8.42 -2.49
N PHE A 97 14.04 9.51 -3.25
CA PHE A 97 13.70 9.41 -4.68
C PHE A 97 14.89 8.87 -5.49
N VAL A 98 14.58 8.03 -6.47
CA VAL A 98 15.57 7.48 -7.41
C VAL A 98 15.31 8.13 -8.76
N ASP A 99 16.23 8.98 -9.23
CA ASP A 99 16.12 9.69 -10.50
C ASP A 99 14.77 10.41 -10.71
N GLY A 100 14.24 11.02 -9.65
CA GLY A 100 12.97 11.73 -9.66
C GLY A 100 11.72 10.84 -9.53
N VAL A 101 11.90 9.52 -9.45
CA VAL A 101 10.82 8.55 -9.26
C VAL A 101 10.67 8.22 -7.77
N ASN A 102 9.43 8.23 -7.28
CA ASN A 102 9.12 7.84 -5.90
C ASN A 102 9.11 6.31 -5.77
N PRO A 103 10.01 5.71 -4.98
CA PRO A 103 10.08 4.26 -4.85
C PRO A 103 9.15 3.70 -3.77
N VAL A 104 8.55 4.54 -2.94
CA VAL A 104 7.79 4.14 -1.74
C VAL A 104 6.39 3.71 -2.13
N ALA A 105 6.02 2.47 -1.81
CA ALA A 105 4.66 1.97 -1.95
C ALA A 105 3.75 2.64 -0.90
N ARG A 106 2.45 2.76 -1.16
CA ARG A 106 1.57 3.44 -0.22
C ARG A 106 0.15 2.93 -0.23
N THR A 107 -0.44 2.92 0.96
CA THR A 107 -1.89 2.86 1.16
C THR A 107 -2.34 4.10 1.94
N ASN A 108 -3.41 4.76 1.50
CA ASN A 108 -4.04 5.85 2.25
C ASN A 108 -5.54 5.67 2.16
N VAL A 109 -6.22 5.52 3.30
CA VAL A 109 -7.67 5.29 3.33
C VAL A 109 -8.31 6.10 4.46
N ALA A 110 -9.61 6.33 4.39
CA ALA A 110 -10.36 7.05 5.40
C ALA A 110 -11.29 6.11 6.18
N PRO A 111 -11.00 5.79 7.47
CA PRO A 111 -11.90 5.00 8.30
C PRO A 111 -13.32 5.59 8.32
N VAL A 112 -14.34 4.74 8.24
CA VAL A 112 -15.75 5.19 8.29
C VAL A 112 -16.19 5.47 9.72
N ILE A 113 -15.69 4.67 10.67
CA ILE A 113 -15.99 4.79 12.09
C ILE A 113 -14.74 5.33 12.78
N ASN A 114 -14.93 6.37 13.60
CA ASN A 114 -13.86 7.05 14.34
C ASN A 114 -12.65 7.45 13.46
N PRO A 115 -12.86 8.21 12.37
CA PRO A 115 -11.74 8.72 11.59
C PRO A 115 -10.85 9.64 12.45
N PRO A 116 -9.54 9.70 12.16
CA PRO A 116 -8.65 10.64 12.83
C PRO A 116 -9.02 12.09 12.46
N ALA A 117 -8.61 13.06 13.30
CA ALA A 117 -8.88 14.48 13.04
C ALA A 117 -8.03 15.06 11.90
N GLU A 118 -6.86 14.48 11.64
CA GLU A 118 -5.94 14.81 10.57
C GLU A 118 -5.32 13.52 9.98
N PRO A 119 -4.60 13.56 8.84
CA PRO A 119 -3.93 12.38 8.33
C PRO A 119 -2.88 11.85 9.31
N VAL A 120 -2.98 10.57 9.65
CA VAL A 120 -2.08 9.89 10.59
C VAL A 120 -1.27 8.79 9.91
N LEU A 121 -0.07 8.54 10.41
CA LEU A 121 0.71 7.35 10.07
C LEU A 121 0.15 6.16 10.85
N SER A 122 -0.25 5.10 10.15
CA SER A 122 -0.77 3.87 10.76
C SER A 122 0.27 2.75 10.76
N GLY A 123 1.21 2.78 9.82
CA GLY A 123 2.23 1.76 9.68
C GLY A 123 3.19 2.11 8.56
N PHE A 124 4.28 1.35 8.49
CA PHE A 124 5.27 1.48 7.44
C PHE A 124 5.95 0.14 7.21
N SER A 125 6.74 0.04 6.15
CA SER A 125 7.59 -1.11 5.90
C SER A 125 8.97 -0.68 5.47
N PHE A 126 9.98 -1.46 5.83
CA PHE A 126 11.37 -1.12 5.54
C PHE A 126 12.22 -2.36 5.27
N ALA A 127 13.30 -2.18 4.53
CA ALA A 127 14.24 -3.25 4.21
C ALA A 127 15.34 -3.37 5.28
N ARG A 128 15.55 -4.57 5.79
CA ARG A 128 16.66 -4.93 6.69
C ARG A 128 17.36 -6.21 6.26
N PRO A 129 18.64 -6.41 6.66
CA PRO A 129 19.34 -7.67 6.38
C PRO A 129 18.57 -8.87 6.97
N CYS A 130 18.56 -9.99 6.26
CA CYS A 130 18.00 -11.25 6.74
C CYS A 130 18.98 -12.41 6.52
N CYS A 131 18.90 -13.44 7.36
CA CYS A 131 19.75 -14.63 7.20
C CYS A 131 19.29 -15.53 6.03
N GLY A 132 20.24 -15.97 5.21
CA GLY A 132 20.09 -17.05 4.24
C GLY A 132 19.37 -16.71 2.92
N ASN A 133 19.22 -17.72 2.06
CA ASN A 133 18.47 -17.66 0.79
C ASN A 133 16.96 -17.71 1.04
N SER A 134 16.44 -16.69 1.70
CA SER A 134 15.00 -16.55 1.95
C SER A 134 14.26 -16.13 0.68
N LEU A 135 13.00 -16.55 0.54
CA LEU A 135 12.13 -16.06 -0.53
C LEU A 135 12.01 -14.52 -0.42
N PRO A 136 11.96 -13.79 -1.55
CA PRO A 136 11.76 -12.35 -1.53
C PRO A 136 10.46 -11.99 -0.82
N THR A 137 10.54 -10.99 0.04
CA THR A 137 9.37 -10.36 0.69
C THR A 137 9.01 -9.08 -0.05
N PHE A 138 7.73 -8.73 -0.06
CA PHE A 138 7.23 -7.62 -0.87
C PHE A 138 6.04 -6.92 -0.23
N VAL A 139 5.79 -5.69 -0.68
CA VAL A 139 4.57 -4.93 -0.41
C VAL A 139 4.05 -4.37 -1.73
N VAL A 140 2.78 -4.60 -2.04
CA VAL A 140 2.07 -3.99 -3.16
C VAL A 140 1.31 -2.78 -2.62
N ALA A 141 1.40 -1.64 -3.29
CA ALA A 141 0.69 -0.43 -2.87
C ALA A 141 -0.83 -0.60 -2.98
N GLY A 142 -1.56 0.18 -2.18
CA GLY A 142 -3.00 0.35 -2.32
C GLY A 142 -3.38 0.79 -3.74
N ALA A 143 -4.44 0.21 -4.29
CA ALA A 143 -5.11 0.76 -5.46
C ALA A 143 -6.62 0.52 -5.42
N GLY A 144 -7.35 1.57 -5.75
CA GLY A 144 -8.79 1.54 -5.96
C GLY A 144 -9.17 1.08 -7.36
N GLU A 145 -10.47 1.15 -7.67
CA GLU A 145 -11.03 0.80 -8.99
C GLU A 145 -10.71 1.83 -10.12
N LEU A 146 -9.44 2.24 -10.22
CA LEU A 146 -8.90 3.14 -11.23
C LEU A 146 -7.77 2.46 -12.03
N PRO A 147 -7.76 2.57 -13.38
CA PRO A 147 -6.63 2.10 -14.17
C PRO A 147 -5.31 2.75 -13.77
N GLU A 148 -4.24 1.94 -13.80
CA GLU A 148 -2.89 2.40 -13.46
C GLU A 148 -2.49 3.61 -14.32
N GLY A 149 -1.96 4.66 -13.67
CA GLY A 149 -1.59 5.91 -14.34
C GLY A 149 -2.74 6.87 -14.64
N ILE A 150 -4.01 6.48 -14.43
CA ILE A 150 -5.17 7.35 -14.62
C ILE A 150 -5.64 7.89 -13.27
N LEU A 151 -5.60 9.22 -13.13
CA LEU A 151 -6.05 9.96 -11.95
C LEU A 151 -7.15 10.97 -12.34
N SER A 152 -8.26 10.47 -12.85
CA SER A 152 -9.44 11.29 -13.15
C SER A 152 -10.72 10.54 -12.81
N ARG A 153 -11.81 11.31 -12.63
CA ARG A 153 -13.12 10.78 -12.26
C ARG A 153 -13.69 9.84 -13.33
N GLU A 154 -13.46 10.16 -14.60
CA GLU A 154 -13.94 9.39 -15.76
C GLU A 154 -13.28 8.02 -15.86
N GLY A 155 -12.11 7.85 -15.25
CA GLY A 155 -11.43 6.56 -15.18
C GLY A 155 -12.02 5.58 -14.16
N ILE A 156 -12.88 6.04 -13.24
CA ILE A 156 -13.41 5.19 -12.16
C ILE A 156 -14.29 4.09 -12.74
N VAL A 157 -13.91 2.84 -12.49
CA VAL A 157 -14.62 1.66 -12.99
C VAL A 157 -15.97 1.54 -12.29
N ALA A 158 -17.05 1.38 -13.07
CA ALA A 158 -18.42 1.34 -12.56
C ALA A 158 -18.76 2.54 -11.65
N LEU A 159 -18.35 3.75 -12.05
CA LEU A 159 -18.57 4.98 -11.30
C LEU A 159 -20.03 5.13 -10.85
N GLY A 160 -20.24 5.37 -9.54
CA GLY A 160 -21.54 5.59 -8.93
C GLY A 160 -22.40 4.33 -8.72
N ASP A 161 -22.01 3.18 -9.26
CA ASP A 161 -22.74 1.92 -9.04
C ASP A 161 -22.25 1.22 -7.77
N THR A 162 -22.99 1.44 -6.68
CA THR A 162 -22.78 0.76 -5.39
C THR A 162 -23.71 -0.44 -5.19
N SER A 163 -24.36 -0.93 -6.25
CA SER A 163 -25.12 -2.18 -6.19
C SER A 163 -24.17 -3.38 -5.97
N PRO A 164 -24.67 -4.54 -5.52
CA PRO A 164 -23.85 -5.74 -5.43
C PRO A 164 -23.12 -6.10 -6.73
N ALA A 165 -23.74 -5.86 -7.89
CA ALA A 165 -23.13 -6.10 -9.19
C ALA A 165 -22.00 -5.10 -9.48
N GLY A 166 -22.23 -3.81 -9.23
CA GLY A 166 -21.21 -2.75 -9.38
C GLY A 166 -20.00 -2.98 -8.50
N LEU A 167 -20.21 -3.31 -7.22
CA LEU A 167 -19.14 -3.65 -6.28
C LEU A 167 -18.35 -4.89 -6.71
N ALA A 168 -19.02 -5.90 -7.26
CA ALA A 168 -18.35 -7.08 -7.80
C ALA A 168 -17.49 -6.76 -9.03
N ILE A 169 -17.92 -5.82 -9.89
CA ILE A 169 -17.13 -5.34 -11.03
C ILE A 169 -15.87 -4.61 -10.53
N LYS A 170 -16.02 -3.68 -9.58
CA LYS A 170 -14.92 -2.93 -8.96
C LYS A 170 -13.90 -3.86 -8.30
N ALA A 171 -14.38 -4.82 -7.51
CA ALA A 171 -13.51 -5.77 -6.81
C ALA A 171 -12.74 -6.68 -7.78
N ARG A 172 -13.38 -7.19 -8.84
CA ARG A 172 -12.68 -7.98 -9.86
C ARG A 172 -11.58 -7.18 -10.55
N PHE A 173 -11.88 -5.93 -10.91
CA PHE A 173 -10.89 -5.03 -11.50
C PHE A 173 -9.69 -4.80 -10.58
N VAL A 174 -9.93 -4.50 -9.29
CA VAL A 174 -8.85 -4.29 -8.32
C VAL A 174 -8.03 -5.57 -8.11
N MET A 175 -8.67 -6.74 -8.12
CA MET A 175 -7.97 -8.02 -8.08
C MET A 175 -7.06 -8.25 -9.30
N ASP A 176 -7.52 -7.90 -10.52
CA ASP A 176 -6.69 -7.94 -11.73
C ASP A 176 -5.46 -7.03 -11.59
N LEU A 177 -5.66 -5.85 -11.00
CA LEU A 177 -4.61 -4.87 -10.76
C LEU A 177 -3.58 -5.36 -9.73
N MET A 178 -4.03 -5.94 -8.62
CA MET A 178 -3.14 -6.55 -7.62
C MET A 178 -2.30 -7.68 -8.23
N GLU A 179 -2.92 -8.55 -9.03
CA GLU A 179 -2.23 -9.64 -9.73
C GLU A 179 -1.18 -9.10 -10.71
N THR A 180 -1.51 -8.06 -11.47
CA THR A 180 -0.57 -7.38 -12.38
C THR A 180 0.63 -6.80 -11.62
N ARG A 181 0.40 -6.14 -10.47
CA ARG A 181 1.48 -5.59 -9.64
C ARG A 181 2.35 -6.68 -9.03
N LEU A 182 1.76 -7.77 -8.53
CA LEU A 182 2.49 -8.95 -8.04
C LEU A 182 3.42 -9.51 -9.11
N GLN A 183 2.90 -9.74 -10.32
CA GLN A 183 3.70 -10.23 -11.44
C GLN A 183 4.84 -9.27 -11.80
N GLY A 184 4.57 -7.95 -11.78
CA GLY A 184 5.59 -6.93 -12.00
C GLY A 184 6.71 -6.92 -10.95
N LEU A 185 6.44 -7.37 -9.73
CA LEU A 185 7.43 -7.59 -8.67
C LEU A 185 8.14 -8.95 -8.76
N GLY A 186 7.76 -9.82 -9.72
CA GLY A 186 8.22 -11.21 -9.80
C GLY A 186 7.62 -12.09 -8.71
N ALA A 187 6.47 -11.70 -8.14
CA ALA A 187 5.74 -12.43 -7.12
C ALA A 187 4.42 -12.98 -7.68
N ASN A 188 3.73 -13.80 -6.87
CA ASN A 188 2.39 -14.28 -7.16
C ASN A 188 1.58 -14.47 -5.87
N TRP A 189 0.30 -14.80 -6.02
CA TRP A 189 -0.63 -15.00 -4.91
C TRP A 189 -0.13 -16.01 -3.87
N ALA A 190 0.56 -17.08 -4.26
CA ALA A 190 1.02 -18.12 -3.32
C ALA A 190 2.06 -17.61 -2.30
N GLN A 191 2.64 -16.44 -2.53
CA GLN A 191 3.60 -15.80 -1.63
C GLN A 191 2.99 -14.70 -0.76
N VAL A 192 1.69 -14.39 -0.95
CA VAL A 192 0.98 -13.36 -0.18
C VAL A 192 0.66 -13.91 1.21
N SER A 193 1.08 -13.18 2.24
CA SER A 193 0.80 -13.52 3.65
C SER A 193 -0.25 -12.61 4.27
N THR A 194 -0.54 -11.45 3.67
CA THR A 194 -1.60 -10.53 4.13
C THR A 194 -2.32 -9.90 2.95
N VAL A 195 -3.65 -9.95 3.01
CA VAL A 195 -4.56 -9.28 2.07
C VAL A 195 -5.39 -8.28 2.86
N ASN A 196 -5.30 -6.99 2.51
CA ASN A 196 -6.15 -5.95 3.08
C ASN A 196 -7.18 -5.51 2.05
N VAL A 197 -8.42 -5.34 2.52
CA VAL A 197 -9.52 -4.78 1.72
C VAL A 197 -10.07 -3.56 2.42
N TYR A 198 -10.23 -2.48 1.65
CA TYR A 198 -10.69 -1.18 2.10
C TYR A 198 -11.98 -0.84 1.37
N THR A 199 -13.11 -1.02 2.07
CA THR A 199 -14.41 -0.62 1.55
C THR A 199 -15.38 -0.34 2.69
N ALA A 200 -16.30 0.59 2.48
CA ALA A 200 -17.41 0.86 3.40
C ALA A 200 -18.64 -0.02 3.11
N HIS A 201 -18.56 -0.87 2.08
CA HIS A 201 -19.63 -1.76 1.67
C HIS A 201 -19.41 -3.17 2.22
N SER A 202 -20.46 -3.96 2.35
CA SER A 202 -20.33 -5.32 2.86
C SER A 202 -19.36 -6.14 2.00
N LEU A 203 -18.29 -6.65 2.64
CA LEU A 203 -17.32 -7.51 1.97
C LEU A 203 -17.82 -8.95 1.81
N THR A 204 -18.82 -9.36 2.61
CA THR A 204 -19.31 -10.74 2.69
C THR A 204 -19.66 -11.35 1.33
N PRO A 205 -20.37 -10.67 0.41
CA PRO A 205 -20.72 -11.25 -0.89
C PRO A 205 -19.51 -11.46 -1.82
N LEU A 206 -18.42 -10.72 -1.59
CA LEU A 206 -17.22 -10.74 -2.43
C LEU A 206 -16.18 -11.78 -1.94
N LEU A 207 -16.25 -12.16 -0.66
CA LEU A 207 -15.23 -13.00 -0.02
C LEU A 207 -15.03 -14.36 -0.70
N PRO A 208 -16.05 -15.23 -0.88
CA PRO A 208 -15.78 -16.61 -1.28
C PRO A 208 -15.27 -16.71 -2.71
N GLU A 209 -15.92 -16.03 -3.65
CA GLU A 209 -15.64 -16.21 -5.08
C GLU A 209 -14.60 -15.23 -5.63
N ILE A 210 -14.74 -13.92 -5.33
CA ILE A 210 -13.91 -12.88 -5.95
C ILE A 210 -12.57 -12.75 -5.25
N LEU A 211 -12.53 -12.95 -3.93
CA LEU A 211 -11.32 -12.85 -3.14
C LEU A 211 -10.69 -14.21 -2.86
N LEU A 212 -11.25 -14.99 -1.94
CA LEU A 212 -10.62 -16.21 -1.42
C LEU A 212 -10.46 -17.28 -2.50
N GLY A 213 -11.47 -17.48 -3.35
CA GLY A 213 -11.39 -18.40 -4.47
C GLY A 213 -10.30 -18.03 -5.49
N ARG A 214 -10.09 -16.72 -5.71
CA ARG A 214 -9.13 -16.21 -6.69
C ARG A 214 -7.69 -16.21 -6.19
N ILE A 215 -7.44 -15.92 -4.91
CA ILE A 215 -6.08 -15.97 -4.33
C ILE A 215 -5.59 -17.40 -4.06
N GLY A 216 -6.46 -18.41 -4.25
CA GLY A 216 -6.09 -19.82 -4.23
C GLY A 216 -5.52 -20.26 -2.87
N PRO A 217 -4.39 -20.99 -2.82
CA PRO A 217 -3.80 -21.47 -1.56
C PRO A 217 -3.52 -20.39 -0.51
N ALA A 218 -3.29 -19.14 -0.92
CA ALA A 218 -3.08 -18.03 0.00
C ALA A 218 -4.34 -17.64 0.80
N SER A 219 -5.52 -18.14 0.41
CA SER A 219 -6.76 -17.96 1.17
C SER A 219 -6.70 -18.52 2.59
N MET A 220 -5.77 -19.43 2.90
CA MET A 220 -5.52 -19.88 4.27
C MET A 220 -5.09 -18.75 5.22
N HIS A 221 -4.55 -17.65 4.70
CA HIS A 221 -4.20 -16.45 5.48
C HIS A 221 -5.39 -15.53 5.72
N GLY A 222 -6.54 -15.79 5.08
CA GLY A 222 -7.73 -14.95 5.16
C GLY A 222 -7.53 -13.57 4.53
N SER A 223 -8.37 -12.62 4.94
CA SER A 223 -8.26 -11.21 4.54
C SER A 223 -8.67 -10.32 5.71
N THR A 224 -8.04 -9.15 5.82
CA THR A 224 -8.41 -8.14 6.80
C THR A 224 -9.27 -7.09 6.12
N TRP A 225 -10.52 -6.96 6.57
CA TRP A 225 -11.40 -5.91 6.12
C TRP A 225 -11.25 -4.67 7.01
N HIS A 226 -10.74 -3.60 6.42
CA HIS A 226 -10.75 -2.27 7.02
C HIS A 226 -12.03 -1.56 6.59
N PHE A 227 -12.90 -1.26 7.54
CA PHE A 227 -14.15 -0.53 7.29
C PHE A 227 -13.85 0.95 7.03
N SER A 228 -13.38 1.22 5.82
CA SER A 228 -12.80 2.50 5.38
C SER A 228 -13.15 2.77 3.92
N ARG A 229 -13.00 4.03 3.50
CA ARG A 229 -13.10 4.46 2.12
C ARG A 229 -11.71 4.62 1.50
N PRO A 230 -11.54 4.32 0.21
CA PRO A 230 -10.36 4.74 -0.57
C PRO A 230 -10.07 6.25 -0.45
N PRO A 231 -8.87 6.73 -0.81
CA PRO A 231 -8.44 8.09 -0.51
C PRO A 231 -9.11 9.14 -1.39
N ILE A 232 -9.66 8.78 -2.55
CA ILE A 232 -10.34 9.72 -3.45
C ILE A 232 -11.85 9.45 -3.38
N ALA A 233 -12.64 10.52 -3.30
CA ALA A 233 -14.10 10.42 -3.31
C ALA A 233 -14.61 9.67 -4.55
N GLU A 234 -15.73 8.97 -4.42
CA GLU A 234 -16.38 8.14 -5.46
C GLU A 234 -15.65 6.84 -5.84
N ILE A 235 -14.45 6.61 -5.32
CA ILE A 235 -13.83 5.27 -5.29
C ILE A 235 -14.36 4.52 -4.08
N GLU A 236 -14.83 3.30 -4.29
CA GLU A 236 -15.61 2.53 -3.30
C GLU A 236 -14.90 1.24 -2.84
N TYR A 237 -13.86 0.80 -3.53
CA TYR A 237 -13.14 -0.43 -3.23
C TYR A 237 -11.64 -0.31 -3.52
N GLU A 238 -10.80 -0.54 -2.51
CA GLU A 238 -9.34 -0.58 -2.64
C GLU A 238 -8.76 -1.83 -1.97
N MET A 239 -7.63 -2.30 -2.48
CA MET A 239 -6.85 -3.37 -1.85
C MET A 239 -5.37 -3.04 -1.83
N ASP A 240 -4.69 -3.56 -0.81
CA ASP A 240 -3.25 -3.79 -0.84
C ASP A 240 -2.95 -5.22 -0.39
N VAL A 241 -1.75 -5.69 -0.74
CA VAL A 241 -1.29 -7.02 -0.36
C VAL A 241 0.19 -6.99 -0.02
N ARG A 242 0.62 -7.88 0.86
CA ARG A 242 2.04 -8.07 1.16
C ARG A 242 2.38 -9.53 1.40
N GLY A 243 3.63 -9.85 1.11
CA GLY A 243 4.27 -11.11 1.44
C GLY A 243 5.46 -10.82 2.34
N THR A 244 5.22 -10.80 3.65
CA THR A 244 6.21 -10.49 4.68
C THR A 244 6.41 -11.68 5.59
N ARG A 245 7.59 -11.76 6.20
CA ARG A 245 7.93 -12.77 7.22
C ARG A 245 7.88 -12.22 8.63
N THR A 246 8.17 -10.93 8.77
CA THR A 246 8.24 -10.23 10.04
C THR A 246 7.21 -9.11 10.06
N GLU A 247 6.34 -9.14 11.06
CA GLU A 247 5.35 -8.12 11.41
C GLU A 247 5.67 -7.63 12.83
N LEU A 248 5.87 -6.34 13.02
CA LEU A 248 6.19 -5.73 14.31
C LEU A 248 5.07 -4.78 14.75
N ARG A 249 4.94 -4.59 16.06
CA ARG A 249 4.17 -3.50 16.64
C ARG A 249 5.09 -2.52 17.35
N HIS A 250 4.81 -1.23 17.18
CA HIS A 250 5.56 -0.12 17.79
C HIS A 250 4.59 0.80 18.54
N ASP A 251 4.97 1.21 19.75
CA ASP A 251 4.10 1.91 20.73
C ASP A 251 4.04 3.44 20.59
#